data_AF-A0A1F9B0P1-F1
#
_entry.id   AF-A0A1F9B0P1-F1
#
_cell.length_a   1.000
_cell.length_b   1.000
_cell.length_c   1.000
_cell.angle_alpha   90.00
_cell.angle_beta   90.00
_cell.angle_gamma   90.00
#
_symmetry.space_group_name_H-M   'P 1'
#
loop_
_entity.id
_entity.type
_entity.pdbx_description
1 polymer ?
#
loop_
_entity_poly.entity_id
_entity_poly.type
_entity_poly.pdbx_seq_one_letter_code
_entity_poly.pdbx_strand_id
1 'polypeptide(L)'
;MGPQTLFFNRNSFLPFLMMNEIQAAEKLQQFAVDKELPFRETALFGVKCPYCGKSDRIRTLEHPEELKDRFTAEEMKRYSALWMTVAPCGEFLGICKFCLNIIKLLENRRRAEAL
;
A
#
# COMPACT_ATOMS: atom_id res chain seq x y z
N MET A 1 11.88 34.74 11.22
CA MET A 1 11.25 34.15 10.01
C MET A 1 11.03 32.68 10.29
N GLY A 2 9.84 32.32 10.77
CA GLY A 2 9.51 30.96 11.19
C GLY A 2 9.03 30.09 10.03
N PRO A 3 9.29 28.77 10.03
CA PRO A 3 8.77 27.87 9.01
C PRO A 3 7.28 27.59 9.26
N GLN A 4 6.48 27.78 8.21
CA GLN A 4 5.05 27.50 8.20
C GLN A 4 4.83 25.99 8.23
N THR A 5 4.41 25.49 9.39
CA THR A 5 3.86 24.14 9.54
C THR A 5 2.52 24.08 8.81
N LEU A 6 2.48 23.33 7.70
CA LEU A 6 1.25 22.97 7.02
C LEU A 6 0.43 22.07 7.97
N PHE A 7 -0.54 22.68 8.66
CA PHE A 7 -1.58 21.98 9.38
C PHE A 7 -2.44 21.21 8.37
N PHE A 8 -2.17 19.91 8.23
CA PHE A 8 -3.12 18.97 7.64
C PHE A 8 -4.35 18.94 8.54
N ASN A 9 -5.44 19.54 8.05
CA ASN A 9 -6.71 19.65 8.74
C ASN A 9 -7.29 18.24 8.97
N ARG A 10 -7.32 17.82 10.24
CA ARG A 10 -7.66 16.47 10.72
C ARG A 10 -9.16 16.15 10.69
N ASN A 11 -10.02 17.08 10.27
CA ASN A 11 -11.46 17.03 10.55
C ASN A 11 -12.40 16.84 9.35
N SER A 12 -11.91 16.47 8.16
CA SER A 12 -12.78 16.15 7.00
C SER A 12 -12.83 14.67 6.62
N PHE A 13 -12.20 13.78 7.41
CA PHE A 13 -12.02 12.34 7.12
C PHE A 13 -12.83 11.40 8.04
N LEU A 14 -13.97 11.88 8.56
CA LEU A 14 -14.67 11.26 9.68
C LEU A 14 -15.53 9.99 9.45
N PRO A 15 -15.58 9.30 8.29
CA PRO A 15 -16.02 7.90 8.25
C PRO A 15 -14.88 6.87 8.32
N PHE A 16 -13.60 7.30 8.22
CA PHE A 16 -12.45 6.40 8.05
C PHE A 16 -11.69 6.09 9.36
N LEU A 17 -12.03 6.76 10.46
CA LEU A 17 -11.34 6.70 11.76
C LEU A 17 -11.60 5.42 12.59
N MET A 18 -12.27 4.42 12.03
CA MET A 18 -12.45 3.09 12.66
C MET A 18 -11.98 1.94 11.75
N MET A 19 -11.05 2.19 10.83
CA MET A 19 -10.44 1.12 10.06
C MET A 19 -9.04 0.84 10.60
N ASN A 20 -8.89 -0.28 11.31
CA ASN A 20 -7.60 -0.75 11.79
C ASN A 20 -6.69 -1.13 10.60
N GLU A 21 -5.38 -1.08 10.79
CA GLU A 21 -4.37 -1.37 9.77
C GLU A 21 -4.66 -2.68 9.01
N ILE A 22 -5.03 -3.73 9.75
CA ILE A 22 -5.38 -5.06 9.21
C ILE A 22 -6.59 -4.98 8.26
N GLN A 23 -7.66 -4.28 8.65
CA GLN A 23 -8.85 -4.16 7.78
C GLN A 23 -8.58 -3.31 6.54
N ALA A 24 -7.72 -2.30 6.66
CA ALA A 24 -7.28 -1.51 5.52
C ALA A 24 -6.41 -2.35 4.58
N ALA A 25 -5.55 -3.21 5.12
CA ALA A 25 -4.74 -4.15 4.36
C ALA A 25 -5.59 -5.16 3.59
N GLU A 26 -6.63 -5.73 4.22
CA GLU A 26 -7.58 -6.65 3.57
C GLU A 26 -8.36 -5.97 2.45
N LYS A 27 -8.83 -4.73 2.66
CA LYS A 27 -9.50 -3.96 1.60
C LYS A 27 -8.54 -3.58 0.47
N LEU A 28 -7.29 -3.28 0.80
CA LEU A 28 -6.25 -3.01 -0.20
C LEU A 28 -5.89 -4.27 -0.99
N GLN A 29 -5.86 -5.43 -0.34
CA GLN A 29 -5.71 -6.74 -0.98
C GLN A 29 -6.86 -6.99 -1.95
N GLN A 30 -8.11 -6.82 -1.51
CA GLN A 30 -9.28 -7.00 -2.39
C GLN A 30 -9.22 -6.06 -3.58
N PHE A 31 -8.89 -4.77 -3.36
CA PHE A 31 -8.73 -3.80 -4.44
C PHE A 31 -7.61 -4.20 -5.41
N ALA A 32 -6.47 -4.67 -4.88
CA ALA A 32 -5.36 -5.11 -5.71
C ALA A 32 -5.69 -6.36 -6.54
N VAL A 33 -6.50 -7.27 -6.00
CA VAL A 33 -6.98 -8.44 -6.74
C VAL A 33 -8.00 -8.04 -7.81
N ASP A 34 -8.99 -7.21 -7.47
CA ASP A 34 -10.03 -6.72 -8.39
C ASP A 34 -9.45 -5.95 -9.58
N LYS A 35 -8.44 -5.11 -9.31
CA LYS A 35 -7.77 -4.29 -10.33
C LYS A 35 -6.51 -4.93 -10.91
N GLU A 36 -6.26 -6.20 -10.58
CA GLU A 36 -5.12 -7.00 -11.02
C GLU A 36 -3.74 -6.37 -10.75
N LEU A 37 -3.64 -5.54 -9.70
CA LEU A 37 -2.40 -4.89 -9.26
C LEU A 37 -1.39 -5.89 -8.66
N PRO A 38 -0.09 -5.54 -8.67
CA PRO A 38 0.54 -4.45 -9.39
C PRO A 38 0.55 -4.70 -10.89
N PHE A 39 0.46 -3.64 -11.70
CA PHE A 39 0.66 -3.71 -13.14
C PHE A 39 2.12 -3.97 -13.49
N ARG A 40 3.04 -3.47 -12.66
CA ARG A 40 4.45 -3.81 -12.77
C ARG A 40 4.68 -5.25 -12.31
N GLU A 41 5.09 -6.09 -13.24
CA GLU A 41 5.36 -7.50 -12.98
C GLU A 41 6.74 -7.77 -12.37
N THR A 42 7.53 -6.73 -12.11
CA THR A 42 8.87 -6.83 -11.56
C THR A 42 8.83 -7.40 -10.15
N ALA A 43 9.33 -8.62 -10.00
CA ALA A 43 9.51 -9.24 -8.69
C ALA A 43 10.72 -8.63 -7.98
N LEU A 44 10.59 -8.46 -6.67
CA LEU A 44 11.71 -8.15 -5.78
C LEU A 44 12.50 -9.42 -5.50
N PHE A 45 13.79 -9.39 -5.82
CA PHE A 45 14.69 -10.50 -5.55
C PHE A 45 15.25 -10.40 -4.13
N GLY A 46 15.33 -11.55 -3.44
CA GLY A 46 15.93 -11.66 -2.11
C GLY A 46 15.01 -11.23 -0.95
N VAL A 47 13.78 -10.81 -1.24
CA VAL A 47 12.79 -10.45 -0.22
C VAL A 47 11.91 -11.65 0.07
N LYS A 48 11.88 -12.13 1.32
CA LYS A 48 11.05 -13.28 1.72
C LYS A 48 9.69 -12.83 2.24
N CYS A 49 8.61 -13.46 1.78
CA CYS A 49 7.27 -13.15 2.23
C CYS A 49 7.10 -13.67 3.66
N PRO A 50 6.68 -12.83 4.62
CA PRO A 50 6.50 -13.24 6.02
C PRO A 50 5.32 -14.21 6.20
N TYR A 51 4.35 -14.20 5.27
CA TYR A 51 3.16 -15.07 5.35
C TYR A 51 3.40 -16.48 4.79
N CYS A 52 3.93 -16.61 3.57
CA CYS A 52 4.08 -17.90 2.89
C CYS A 52 5.52 -18.40 2.79
N GLY A 53 6.50 -17.57 3.17
CA GLY A 53 7.92 -17.90 3.13
C GLY A 53 8.56 -17.91 1.73
N LYS A 54 7.81 -17.59 0.66
CA LYS A 54 8.35 -17.49 -0.72
C LYS A 54 9.08 -16.19 -0.95
N SER A 55 10.16 -16.21 -1.72
CA SER A 55 11.04 -15.04 -1.94
C SER A 55 11.13 -14.52 -3.37
N ASP A 56 10.50 -15.20 -4.33
CA ASP A 56 10.56 -14.91 -5.77
C ASP A 56 9.26 -14.30 -6.32
N ARG A 57 8.26 -14.06 -5.46
CA ARG A 57 6.88 -13.72 -5.87
C ARG A 57 6.36 -12.39 -5.31
N ILE A 58 7.23 -11.61 -4.67
CA ILE A 58 6.84 -10.32 -4.10
C ILE A 58 6.98 -9.27 -5.18
N ARG A 59 5.93 -8.49 -5.41
CA ARG A 59 5.94 -7.36 -6.34
C ARG A 59 5.62 -6.08 -5.57
N THR A 60 6.24 -4.98 -5.95
CA THR A 60 5.95 -3.66 -5.37
C THR A 60 4.62 -3.15 -5.91
N LEU A 61 3.75 -2.67 -5.02
CA LEU A 61 2.54 -1.95 -5.42
C LEU A 61 2.91 -0.53 -5.83
N GLU A 62 2.34 -0.08 -6.93
CA GLU A 62 2.51 1.28 -7.44
C GLU A 62 1.99 2.31 -6.44
N HIS A 63 2.75 3.39 -6.25
CA HIS A 63 2.31 4.47 -5.39
C HIS A 63 1.03 5.10 -5.96
N PRO A 64 0.10 5.65 -5.14
CA PRO A 64 -1.11 6.28 -5.64
C PRO A 64 -0.83 7.36 -6.71
N GLU A 65 0.34 8.01 -6.66
CA GLU A 65 0.72 9.00 -7.66
C GLU A 65 1.02 8.42 -9.04
N GLU A 66 1.45 7.16 -9.13
CA GLU A 66 1.72 6.45 -10.38
C GLU A 66 0.44 5.89 -11.04
N LEU A 67 -0.67 5.86 -10.28
CA LEU A 67 -1.94 5.26 -10.70
C LEU A 67 -3.02 6.30 -11.07
N LYS A 68 -2.71 7.60 -10.92
CA LYS A 68 -3.66 8.72 -11.12
C LYS A 68 -4.38 8.68 -12.48
N ASP A 69 -3.71 8.24 -13.54
CA ASP A 69 -4.27 8.20 -14.90
C ASP A 69 -5.00 6.89 -15.23
N ARG A 70 -4.98 5.90 -14.32
CA ARG A 70 -5.53 4.55 -14.58
C ARG A 70 -6.88 4.27 -13.93
N PHE A 71 -7.24 5.04 -12.91
CA PHE A 71 -8.47 4.82 -12.15
C PHE A 71 -9.30 6.10 -12.06
N THR A 72 -10.59 5.93 -11.77
CA THR A 72 -11.49 7.06 -11.52
C THR A 72 -11.08 7.83 -10.27
N ALA A 73 -11.50 9.10 -10.15
CA ALA A 73 -11.21 9.92 -8.98
C ALA A 73 -11.71 9.29 -7.65
N GLU A 74 -12.80 8.52 -7.70
CA GLU A 74 -13.35 7.82 -6.54
C GLU A 74 -12.49 6.61 -6.13
N GLU A 75 -12.07 5.80 -7.09
CA GLU A 75 -11.18 4.67 -6.87
C GLU A 75 -9.82 5.14 -6.36
N MET A 76 -9.29 6.23 -6.94
CA MET A 76 -8.06 6.86 -6.48
C MET A 76 -8.16 7.37 -5.04
N LYS A 77 -9.30 7.97 -4.65
CA LYS A 77 -9.55 8.37 -3.26
C LYS A 77 -9.55 7.16 -2.33
N ARG A 78 -10.20 6.05 -2.71
CA ARG A 78 -10.24 4.83 -1.90
C ARG A 78 -8.85 4.22 -1.76
N TYR A 79 -8.14 4.04 -2.88
CA TYR A 79 -6.80 3.47 -2.90
C TYR A 79 -5.82 4.31 -2.08
N SER A 80 -5.81 5.64 -2.27
CA SER A 80 -4.96 6.54 -1.51
C SER A 80 -5.28 6.53 -0.02
N ALA A 81 -6.55 6.43 0.37
CA ALA A 81 -6.94 6.34 1.77
C ALA A 81 -6.45 5.02 2.40
N LEU A 82 -6.66 3.89 1.72
CA LEU A 82 -6.16 2.58 2.17
C LEU A 82 -4.64 2.56 2.27
N TRP A 83 -3.95 3.08 1.26
CA TRP A 83 -2.48 3.20 1.28
C TRP A 83 -2.00 4.01 2.47
N MET A 84 -2.58 5.20 2.71
CA MET A 84 -2.19 6.07 3.82
C MET A 84 -2.49 5.46 5.20
N THR A 85 -3.50 4.59 5.31
CA THR A 85 -3.77 3.86 6.56
C THR A 85 -2.76 2.75 6.81
N VAL A 86 -2.33 2.06 5.75
CA VAL A 86 -1.41 0.90 5.86
C VAL A 86 0.06 1.34 5.91
N ALA A 87 0.43 2.38 5.16
CA ALA A 87 1.79 2.89 5.01
C ALA A 87 1.83 4.43 5.13
N PRO A 88 1.60 4.98 6.33
CA PRO A 88 1.72 6.41 6.56
C PRO A 88 3.20 6.82 6.53
N CYS A 89 3.58 7.65 5.56
CA CYS A 89 4.92 8.25 5.38
C CYS A 89 5.97 7.41 4.62
N GLY A 90 5.85 7.35 3.29
CA GLY A 90 6.98 7.00 2.41
C GLY A 90 7.42 5.54 2.46
N GLU A 91 6.68 4.69 3.16
CA GLU A 91 6.85 3.25 3.13
C GLU A 91 6.34 2.70 1.80
N PHE A 92 7.01 1.66 1.31
CA PHE A 92 6.57 0.95 0.11
C PHE A 92 5.70 -0.23 0.53
N LEU A 93 4.62 -0.45 -0.21
CA LEU A 93 3.83 -1.67 -0.06
C LEU A 93 4.18 -2.65 -1.16
N GLY A 94 4.17 -3.92 -0.80
CA GLY A 94 4.29 -5.03 -1.72
C GLY A 94 3.07 -5.94 -1.62
N ILE A 95 2.88 -6.75 -2.64
CA ILE A 95 1.94 -7.87 -2.61
C ILE A 95 2.69 -9.14 -3.00
N CYS A 96 2.42 -10.23 -2.29
CA CYS A 96 2.91 -11.53 -2.69
C CYS A 96 1.96 -12.13 -3.73
N LYS A 97 2.38 -12.36 -4.98
CA LYS A 97 1.53 -12.99 -6.01
C LYS A 97 1.18 -14.48 -5.71
N PHE A 98 1.74 -15.06 -4.64
CA PHE A 98 1.41 -16.42 -4.21
C PHE A 98 0.25 -16.45 -3.20
N CYS A 99 0.36 -15.74 -2.08
CA CYS A 99 -0.70 -15.68 -1.06
C CYS A 99 -1.60 -14.45 -1.16
N LEU A 100 -1.31 -13.53 -2.09
CA LEU A 100 -2.02 -12.27 -2.32
C LEU A 100 -2.03 -11.31 -1.12
N ASN A 101 -1.28 -11.59 -0.05
CA ASN A 101 -1.20 -10.72 1.11
C ASN A 101 -0.36 -9.47 0.81
N ILE A 102 -0.83 -8.33 1.34
CA ILE A 102 -0.08 -7.07 1.36
C ILE A 102 1.00 -7.16 2.44
N ILE A 103 2.17 -6.63 2.13
CA ILE A 103 3.35 -6.62 3.01
C ILE A 103 3.97 -5.23 3.00
N LYS A 104 4.54 -4.81 4.14
CA LYS A 104 5.37 -3.61 4.21
C LYS A 104 6.75 -3.93 3.66
N LEU A 105 7.26 -3.08 2.77
CA LEU A 105 8.60 -3.16 2.21
C LEU A 105 9.50 -2.13 2.90
N LEU A 106 10.43 -2.62 3.70
CA LEU A 106 11.37 -1.82 4.48
C LEU A 106 12.77 -1.81 3.83
N GLU A 107 13.66 -0.97 4.35
CA GLU A 107 15.08 -0.90 3.97
C GLU A 107 15.28 -0.79 2.45
N ASN A 108 14.59 0.15 1.80
CA ASN A 108 14.61 0.32 0.33
C ASN A 108 14.19 -0.96 -0.42
N ARG A 109 13.13 -1.62 0.05
CA ARG A 109 12.53 -2.83 -0.58
C ARG A 109 13.42 -4.06 -0.51
N ARG A 110 14.29 -4.16 0.52
CA ARG A 110 15.15 -5.33 0.77
C ARG A 110 14.58 -6.29 1.81
N ARG A 111 13.64 -5.83 2.62
CA ARG A 111 12.95 -6.66 3.62
C ARG A 111 11.45 -6.48 3.49
N ALA A 112 10.73 -7.54 3.84
CA ALA A 112 9.28 -7.53 3.95
C ALA A 112 8.86 -7.83 5.39
N GLU A 113 7.86 -7.09 5.86
CA GLU A 113 7.24 -7.26 7.16
C GLU A 113 5.73 -7.48 7.01
N ALA A 114 5.15 -8.24 7.95
CA ALA A 114 3.73 -8.44 8.01
C ALA A 114 3.04 -7.16 8.53
N LEU A 115 1.80 -6.96 8.09
CA LEU A 115 0.87 -5.95 8.60
C LEU A 115 0.16 -6.48 9.85
#